data_AF-A0A7C3H453-F1
#
_entry.id   AF-A0A7C3H453-F1
#
_cell.length_a   1.000
_cell.length_b   1.000
_cell.length_c   1.000
_cell.angle_alpha   90.00
_cell.angle_beta   90.00
_cell.angle_gamma   90.00
#
_symmetry.space_group_name_H-M   'P 1'
#
loop_
_entity.id
_entity.type
_entity.pdbx_description
1 polymer ?
#
loop_
_entity_poly.entity_id
_entity_poly.type
_entity_poly.pdbx_seq_one_letter_code
_entity_poly.pdbx_strand_id
1 'polypeptide(L)'
;MTDTSEKTQERKKPSWQKIQEKKINMAKERGARVLKVNSPLGSTMFNILRQFDMAYANFKARLGEMDGISHEEGEELMAEGREIIIAFSDYTAKLSKRIRFRYYIPREIDEFMKTDPKRGPE
;
A
#
# COMPACT_ATOMS: atom_id res chain seq x y z
N MET A 1 -21.92 45.52 36.01
CA MET A 1 -20.73 44.66 35.87
C MET A 1 -21.10 43.55 34.91
N THR A 2 -20.44 43.57 33.76
CA THR A 2 -20.56 42.66 32.63
C THR A 2 -19.90 41.33 32.96
N ASP A 3 -20.56 40.21 32.64
CA ASP A 3 -19.84 38.96 32.37
C ASP A 3 -20.47 38.28 31.15
N THR A 4 -19.83 38.52 30.01
CA THR A 4 -20.15 37.92 28.71
C THR A 4 -19.36 36.62 28.64
N SER A 5 -19.99 35.48 28.93
CA SER A 5 -19.38 34.18 28.66
C SER A 5 -19.43 33.87 27.16
N GLU A 6 -18.43 34.40 26.44
CA GLU A 6 -18.18 34.07 25.04
C GLU A 6 -17.68 32.62 24.90
N LYS A 7 -18.52 31.81 24.26
CA LYS A 7 -18.20 30.76 23.27
C LYS A 7 -16.74 30.29 23.21
N THR A 8 -16.44 29.19 23.89
CA THR A 8 -15.38 28.27 23.40
C THR A 8 -15.99 27.41 22.28
N GLN A 9 -16.11 27.99 21.08
CA GLN A 9 -16.29 27.19 19.88
C GLN A 9 -14.99 26.41 19.66
N GLU A 10 -15.02 25.09 19.89
CA GLU A 10 -14.04 24.18 19.34
C GLU A 10 -13.94 24.43 17.83
N ARG A 11 -12.93 25.19 17.42
CA ARG A 11 -12.60 25.38 16.01
C ARG A 11 -12.24 24.00 15.46
N LYS A 12 -13.20 23.31 14.85
CA LYS A 12 -12.98 22.08 14.08
C LYS A 12 -11.88 22.38 13.08
N LYS A 13 -10.64 21.95 13.36
CA LYS A 13 -9.50 22.15 12.46
C LYS A 13 -9.93 21.73 11.04
N PRO A 14 -9.68 22.57 10.02
CA PRO A 14 -9.96 22.24 8.62
C PRO A 14 -9.49 20.82 8.29
N SER A 15 -10.33 20.05 7.59
CA SER A 15 -10.06 18.65 7.21
C SER A 15 -8.64 18.44 6.66
N TRP A 16 -8.16 19.39 5.84
CA TRP A 16 -6.81 19.40 5.27
C TRP A 16 -5.69 19.50 6.29
N GLN A 17 -5.83 20.33 7.32
CA GLN A 17 -4.83 20.46 8.39
C GLN A 17 -4.76 19.17 9.22
N LYS A 18 -5.89 18.49 9.47
CA LYS A 18 -5.91 17.18 10.14
C LYS A 18 -5.25 16.09 9.29
N ILE A 19 -5.49 16.09 7.98
CA ILE A 19 -4.85 15.15 7.04
C ILE A 19 -3.33 15.37 7.03
N GLN A 20 -2.89 16.63 7.04
CA GLN A 20 -1.48 16.99 7.03
C GLN A 20 -0.79 16.63 8.36
N GLU A 21 -1.40 16.93 9.50
CA GLU A 21 -0.92 16.51 10.83
C GLU A 21 -0.81 14.99 10.94
N LYS A 22 -1.80 14.24 10.44
CA LYS A 22 -1.77 12.77 10.41
C LYS A 22 -0.60 12.24 9.56
N LYS A 23 -0.38 12.81 8.37
CA LYS A 23 0.75 12.45 7.50
C LYS A 23 2.11 12.75 8.14
N ILE A 24 2.23 13.88 8.83
CA ILE A 24 3.46 14.27 9.54
C ILE A 24 3.75 13.32 10.71
N ASN A 25 2.72 12.91 11.47
CA ASN A 25 2.90 11.99 12.58
C ASN A 25 3.27 10.58 12.10
N MET A 26 2.64 10.10 11.03
CA MET A 26 3.00 8.83 10.40
C MET A 26 4.45 8.82 9.88
N ALA A 27 4.95 9.96 9.37
CA ALA A 27 6.34 10.10 8.92
C ALA A 27 7.39 9.99 10.04
N LYS A 28 6.99 10.09 11.32
CA LYS A 28 7.88 9.99 12.48
C LYS A 28 8.03 8.56 13.00
N GLU A 29 7.27 7.60 12.48
CA GLU A 29 7.39 6.19 12.86
C GLU A 29 8.67 5.57 12.27
N ARG A 30 9.31 4.67 13.02
CA ARG A 30 10.59 4.07 12.63
C ARG A 30 10.37 3.18 11.40
N GLY A 31 10.95 3.57 10.26
CA GLY A 31 10.75 2.90 8.96
C GLY A 31 9.74 3.59 8.03
N ALA A 32 9.07 4.65 8.48
CA ALA A 32 8.16 5.41 7.64
C ALA A 32 8.88 6.13 6.50
N ARG A 33 8.36 5.98 5.27
CA ARG A 33 8.81 6.73 4.09
C ARG A 33 7.70 7.66 3.64
N VAL A 34 8.01 8.95 3.47
CA VAL A 34 7.07 9.91 2.89
C VAL A 34 7.12 9.80 1.37
N LEU A 35 6.08 9.24 0.77
CA LEU A 35 5.92 9.18 -0.68
C LEU A 35 4.89 10.23 -1.15
N LYS A 36 5.28 11.06 -2.13
CA LYS A 36 4.33 11.96 -2.80
C LYS A 36 3.60 11.19 -3.90
N VAL A 37 2.30 10.95 -3.71
CA VAL A 37 1.43 10.30 -4.69
C VAL A 37 0.55 11.35 -5.36
N ASN A 38 0.69 11.50 -6.68
CA ASN A 38 0.03 12.58 -7.44
C ASN A 38 -1.19 12.11 -8.24
N SER A 39 -1.40 10.80 -8.40
CA SER A 39 -2.52 10.27 -9.18
C SER A 39 -3.66 9.79 -8.28
N PRO A 40 -4.94 10.00 -8.67
CA PRO A 40 -6.09 9.42 -7.96
C PRO A 40 -5.98 7.90 -7.86
N LEU A 41 -5.57 7.23 -8.94
CA LEU A 41 -5.31 5.78 -8.96
C LEU A 41 -4.25 5.38 -7.93
N GLY A 42 -3.13 6.11 -7.86
CA GLY A 42 -2.08 5.89 -6.87
C GLY A 42 -2.57 6.07 -5.43
N SER A 43 -3.41 7.07 -5.18
CA SER A 43 -3.99 7.32 -3.86
C SER A 43 -4.86 6.14 -3.40
N THR A 44 -5.70 5.62 -4.30
CA THR A 44 -6.52 4.43 -4.03
C THR A 44 -5.65 3.21 -3.76
N MET A 45 -4.64 2.95 -4.59
CA MET A 45 -3.70 1.84 -4.37
C MET A 45 -2.96 1.95 -3.05
N PHE A 46 -2.55 3.14 -2.64
CA PHE A 46 -1.90 3.35 -1.35
C PHE A 46 -2.84 3.05 -0.17
N ASN A 47 -4.12 3.42 -0.28
CA ASN A 47 -5.11 3.08 0.74
C ASN A 47 -5.34 1.57 0.83
N ILE A 48 -5.40 0.87 -0.31
CA ILE A 48 -5.51 -0.59 -0.37
C ILE A 48 -4.25 -1.22 0.24
N LEU A 49 -3.05 -0.78 -0.15
CA LEU A 49 -1.78 -1.27 0.39
C LEU A 49 -1.73 -1.13 1.92
N ARG A 50 -2.18 0.01 2.46
CA ARG A 50 -2.25 0.21 3.92
C ARG A 50 -3.17 -0.80 4.60
N GLN A 51 -4.33 -1.09 4.00
CA GLN A 51 -5.24 -2.10 4.54
C GLN A 51 -4.66 -3.50 4.42
N PHE A 52 -3.98 -3.79 3.30
CA PHE A 52 -3.25 -5.03 3.10
C PHE A 52 -2.17 -5.22 4.17
N ASP A 53 -1.33 -4.22 4.46
CA ASP A 53 -0.29 -4.33 5.50
C ASP A 53 -0.89 -4.64 6.88
N MET A 54 -2.03 -4.02 7.22
CA MET A 54 -2.75 -4.32 8.45
C MET A 54 -3.31 -5.75 8.43
N ALA A 55 -3.89 -6.19 7.32
CA ALA A 55 -4.41 -7.55 7.16
C ALA A 55 -3.29 -8.59 7.23
N TYR A 56 -2.13 -8.32 6.62
CA TYR A 56 -0.98 -9.20 6.61
C TYR A 56 -0.39 -9.42 8.00
N ALA A 57 -0.41 -8.41 8.87
CA ALA A 57 -0.03 -8.57 10.28
C ALA A 57 -0.95 -9.57 11.00
N ASN A 58 -2.26 -9.52 10.76
CA ASN A 58 -3.24 -10.45 11.31
C ASN A 58 -3.10 -11.85 10.69
N PHE A 59 -2.87 -11.93 9.38
CA PHE A 59 -2.62 -13.17 8.65
C PHE A 59 -1.44 -13.93 9.25
N LYS A 60 -0.29 -13.28 9.47
CA LYS A 60 0.88 -13.91 10.08
C LYS A 60 0.62 -14.40 11.50
N ALA A 61 -0.21 -13.69 12.27
CA ALA A 61 -0.56 -14.13 13.62
C ALA A 61 -1.40 -15.41 13.60
N ARG A 62 -2.26 -15.58 12.58
CA ARG A 62 -3.16 -16.73 12.44
C ARG A 62 -2.59 -17.90 11.64
N LEU A 63 -1.38 -17.76 11.08
CA LEU A 63 -0.76 -18.79 10.26
C LEU A 63 -0.25 -19.94 11.14
N GLY A 64 -0.80 -21.15 10.94
CA GLY A 64 -0.46 -22.34 11.71
C GLY A 64 -1.19 -22.48 13.06
N GLU A 65 -2.14 -21.59 13.38
CA GLU A 65 -3.03 -21.76 14.54
C GLU A 65 -4.08 -22.86 14.27
N MET A 66 -4.53 -23.55 15.32
CA MET A 66 -5.41 -24.73 15.21
C MET A 66 -6.79 -24.42 14.56
N ASP A 67 -7.33 -23.22 14.79
CA ASP A 67 -8.53 -22.65 14.12
C ASP A 67 -8.15 -21.47 13.19
N GLY A 68 -6.89 -21.43 12.76
CA GLY A 68 -6.29 -20.39 11.93
C GLY A 68 -6.26 -20.74 10.45
N ILE A 69 -5.26 -20.18 9.77
CA ILE A 69 -4.97 -20.46 8.36
C ILE A 69 -3.83 -21.47 8.30
N SER A 70 -3.98 -22.52 7.49
CA SER A 70 -2.90 -23.49 7.31
C SER A 70 -1.71 -22.90 6.55
N HIS A 71 -0.51 -23.49 6.67
CA HIS A 71 0.64 -23.03 5.90
C HIS A 71 0.43 -23.15 4.39
N GLU A 72 -0.26 -24.21 3.93
CA GLU A 72 -0.55 -24.44 2.52
C GLU A 72 -1.50 -23.36 1.97
N GLU A 73 -2.64 -23.14 2.64
CA GLU A 73 -3.59 -22.09 2.29
C GLU A 73 -2.94 -20.70 2.34
N GLY A 74 -2.05 -20.47 3.31
CA GLY A 74 -1.27 -19.24 3.39
C GLY A 74 -0.37 -19.02 2.19
N GLU A 75 0.32 -20.07 1.72
CA GLU A 75 1.17 -19.99 0.53
C GLU A 75 0.36 -19.78 -0.75
N GLU A 76 -0.83 -20.38 -0.88
CA GLU A 76 -1.74 -20.14 -2.00
C GLU A 76 -2.18 -18.66 -2.06
N LEU A 77 -2.59 -18.10 -0.93
CA LEU A 77 -2.95 -16.67 -0.82
C LEU A 77 -1.76 -15.76 -1.18
N MET A 78 -0.55 -16.11 -0.75
CA MET A 78 0.65 -15.35 -1.10
C MET A 78 1.02 -15.52 -2.58
N ALA A 79 0.76 -16.68 -3.19
CA ALA A 79 0.94 -16.91 -4.61
C ALA A 79 0.04 -16.00 -5.44
N GLU A 80 -1.25 -15.93 -5.12
CA GLU A 80 -2.18 -14.99 -5.75
C GLU A 80 -1.71 -13.53 -5.58
N GLY A 81 -1.26 -13.17 -4.37
CA GLY A 81 -0.68 -11.85 -4.11
C GLY A 81 0.51 -11.50 -5.03
N ARG A 82 1.38 -12.47 -5.31
CA ARG A 82 2.50 -12.31 -6.26
C ARG A 82 2.00 -12.09 -7.69
N GLU A 83 0.97 -12.81 -8.12
CA GLU A 83 0.38 -12.64 -9.45
C GLU A 83 -0.19 -11.23 -9.66
N ILE A 84 -0.86 -10.67 -8.64
CA ILE A 84 -1.39 -9.30 -8.67
C ILE A 84 -0.25 -8.28 -8.85
N ILE A 85 0.85 -8.44 -8.11
CA ILE A 85 2.02 -7.55 -8.21
C ILE A 85 2.62 -7.60 -9.61
N ILE A 86 2.74 -8.79 -10.20
CA ILE A 86 3.24 -8.99 -11.56
C ILE A 86 2.31 -8.34 -12.59
N ALA A 87 1.01 -8.60 -12.50
CA ALA A 87 0.02 -8.04 -13.41
C ALA A 87 0.04 -6.50 -13.39
N PHE A 88 0.23 -5.90 -12.21
CA PHE A 88 0.35 -4.46 -12.07
C PHE A 88 1.67 -3.92 -12.64
N SER A 89 2.78 -4.66 -12.50
CA SER A 89 4.06 -4.31 -13.14
C SER A 89 3.94 -4.35 -14.67
N ASP A 90 3.30 -5.38 -15.22
CA ASP A 90 3.04 -5.53 -16.66
C ASP A 90 2.19 -4.39 -17.20
N TYR A 91 1.11 -4.04 -16.50
CA TYR A 91 0.29 -2.88 -16.83
C TYR A 91 1.14 -1.61 -16.86
N THR A 92 1.97 -1.40 -15.84
CA THR A 92 2.84 -0.22 -15.73
C THR A 92 3.87 -0.18 -16.86
N ALA A 93 4.45 -1.31 -17.23
CA ALA A 93 5.36 -1.43 -18.37
C ALA A 93 4.67 -1.09 -19.70
N LYS A 94 3.45 -1.61 -19.93
CA LYS A 94 2.64 -1.31 -21.13
C LYS A 94 2.30 0.18 -21.22
N LEU A 95 1.84 0.78 -20.13
CA LEU A 95 1.56 2.22 -20.07
C LEU A 95 2.82 3.04 -20.36
N SER A 96 3.94 2.67 -19.72
CA SER A 96 5.23 3.36 -19.86
C SER A 96 5.74 3.37 -21.29
N LYS A 97 5.63 2.24 -22.01
CA LYS A 97 5.93 2.17 -23.45
C LYS A 97 5.10 3.16 -24.24
N ARG A 98 3.79 3.27 -23.96
CA ARG A 98 2.86 4.15 -24.69
C ARG A 98 3.18 5.62 -24.50
N ILE A 99 3.62 6.01 -23.30
CA ILE A 99 3.95 7.40 -22.96
C ILE A 99 5.45 7.71 -23.06
N ARG A 100 6.27 6.78 -23.59
CA ARG A 100 7.73 6.88 -23.69
C ARG A 100 8.42 7.17 -22.35
N PHE A 101 7.86 6.64 -21.27
CA PHE A 101 8.46 6.67 -19.94
C PHE A 101 9.35 5.45 -19.75
N ARG A 102 10.50 5.64 -19.09
CA ARG A 102 11.39 4.53 -18.74
C ARG A 102 10.98 3.96 -17.39
N TYR A 103 10.31 2.82 -17.42
CA TYR A 103 9.99 2.03 -16.24
C TYR A 103 11.12 1.03 -15.93
N TYR A 104 11.51 0.95 -14.67
CA TYR A 104 12.46 -0.04 -14.17
C TYR A 104 11.69 -1.08 -13.37
N ILE A 105 11.75 -2.33 -13.82
CA ILE A 105 11.10 -3.45 -13.13
C ILE A 105 11.82 -3.65 -11.78
N PRO A 106 11.09 -3.72 -10.66
CA PRO A 106 11.67 -4.06 -9.36
C PRO A 106 12.40 -5.40 -9.39
N ARG A 107 13.52 -5.49 -8.67
CA ARG A 107 14.40 -6.67 -8.67
C ARG A 107 13.66 -7.93 -8.25
N GLU A 108 12.77 -7.82 -7.27
CA GLU A 108 11.98 -8.92 -6.72
C GLU A 108 11.05 -9.53 -7.77
N ILE A 109 10.51 -8.70 -8.68
CA ILE A 109 9.66 -9.15 -9.79
C ILE A 109 10.54 -9.76 -10.88
N ASP A 110 11.66 -9.12 -11.20
CA ASP A 110 12.61 -9.62 -12.21
C ASP A 110 13.18 -11.00 -11.84
N GLU A 111 13.54 -11.21 -10.57
CA GLU A 111 13.99 -12.50 -10.05
C GLU A 111 12.88 -13.56 -10.15
N PHE A 112 11.65 -13.22 -9.80
CA PHE A 112 10.51 -14.13 -9.91
C PHE A 112 10.18 -14.50 -11.37
N MET A 113 10.22 -13.54 -12.28
CA MET A 113 9.96 -13.78 -13.71
C MET A 113 11.01 -14.70 -14.35
N LYS A 114 12.26 -14.66 -13.87
CA LYS A 114 13.34 -15.54 -14.36
C LYS A 114 13.22 -16.98 -13.86
N THR A 115 12.57 -17.19 -12.72
CA THR A 115 12.41 -18.52 -12.13
C THR A 115 11.11 -19.22 -12.53
N ASP A 116 10.16 -18.51 -13.16
CA ASP A 116 8.93 -19.10 -13.71
C ASP A 116 9.10 -19.48 -15.20
N PRO A 117 9.29 -20.77 -15.53
CA PRO A 117 9.52 -21.23 -16.91
C PRO A 117 8.32 -21.05 -17.84
N LYS A 118 7.13 -20.68 -17.33
CA LYS A 118 5.94 -20.39 -18.18
C LYS A 118 5.87 -18.95 -18.68
N ARG A 119 6.77 -18.06 -18.22
CA ARG A 119 6.78 -16.63 -18.57
C ARG A 119 8.16 -16.08 -18.93
N GLY A 120 9.14 -16.96 -19.16
CA GLY A 120 10.45 -16.57 -19.69
C GLY A 120 10.33 -15.82 -21.02
N PRO A 121 11.28 -14.93 -21.35
CA PRO A 121 11.23 -14.18 -22.60
C PRO A 121 11.38 -15.13 -23.79
N GLU A 122 10.35 -15.23 -24.61
CA GLU A 122 10.51 -15.53 -26.04
C GLU A 122 11.11 -14.32 -26.76
#